data_AF-W1XVT1-F1
#
_entry.id   AF-W1XVT1-F1
#
_cell.length_a   1.000
_cell.length_b   1.000
_cell.length_c   1.000
_cell.angle_alpha   90.00
_cell.angle_beta   90.00
_cell.angle_gamma   90.00
#
_symmetry.space_group_name_H-M   'P 1'
#
loop_
_entity.id
_entity.type
_entity.pdbx_description
1 polymer ?
#
loop_
_entity_poly.entity_id
_entity_poly.type
_entity_poly.pdbx_seq_one_letter_code
_entity_poly.pdbx_strand_id
1 'polypeptide(L)'
;NRLDISDMTARRYLQELADKDLLVRVHGGAEKLRSGSLLANERSNIEKQGLQIAEKQEIAKFAGHLVEERETIFIGPGTTLEFFARELPIDNIRVVTNSLPVFIILNERKLTDLILIGGN
;
A
#
# COMPACT_ATOMS: atom_id res chain seq x y z
N ASN A 1 -20.50 -18.04 1.15
CA ASN A 1 -19.49 -19.00 1.64
C ASN A 1 -19.20 -20.04 0.57
N ARG A 2 -17.95 -20.15 0.07
CA ARG A 2 -17.57 -21.11 -1.00
C ARG A 2 -17.37 -22.55 -0.51
N LEU A 3 -17.22 -22.76 0.80
CA LEU A 3 -16.85 -24.05 1.38
C LEU A 3 -17.96 -24.74 2.20
N ASP A 4 -19.16 -24.15 2.30
CA ASP A 4 -20.31 -24.69 3.05
C ASP A 4 -19.97 -25.28 4.44
N ILE A 5 -19.11 -24.57 5.19
CA ILE A 5 -18.70 -24.95 6.55
C ILE A 5 -18.98 -23.81 7.53
N SER A 6 -19.11 -24.16 8.82
CA SER A 6 -19.19 -23.18 9.91
C SER A 6 -17.83 -22.52 10.18
N ASP A 7 -17.85 -21.33 10.79
CA ASP A 7 -16.62 -20.64 11.22
C ASP A 7 -15.81 -21.46 12.23
N MET A 8 -16.48 -22.20 13.11
CA MET A 8 -15.83 -23.12 14.05
C MET A 8 -15.09 -24.23 13.30
N THR A 9 -15.70 -24.79 12.25
CA THR A 9 -15.09 -25.81 11.41
C THR A 9 -13.89 -25.26 10.63
N ALA A 10 -14.01 -24.04 10.08
CA ALA A 10 -12.93 -23.37 9.37
C ALA A 10 -11.73 -23.10 10.30
N ARG A 11 -11.97 -22.60 11.51
CA ARG A 11 -10.92 -22.36 12.52
C ARG A 11 -10.22 -23.65 12.93
N ARG A 12 -10.97 -24.74 13.13
CA ARG A 12 -10.40 -26.06 13.47
C ARG A 12 -9.53 -26.59 12.33
N TYR A 13 -9.99 -26.54 11.08
CA TYR A 13 -9.18 -27.00 9.94
C TYR A 13 -7.93 -26.16 9.73
N LEU A 14 -8.01 -24.84 9.91
CA LEU A 14 -6.83 -23.98 9.88
C LEU A 14 -5.84 -24.30 11.01
N GLN A 15 -6.33 -24.69 12.19
CA GLN A 15 -5.47 -25.15 13.28
C GLN A 15 -4.82 -26.50 12.93
N GLU A 16 -5.58 -27.48 12.45
CA GLU A 16 -5.05 -28.79 12.06
C GLU A 16 -4.00 -28.70 10.93
N LEU A 17 -4.18 -27.78 9.99
CA LEU A 17 -3.21 -27.51 8.93
C LEU A 17 -1.95 -26.79 9.45
N ALA A 18 -2.09 -25.94 10.47
CA ALA A 18 -0.96 -25.30 11.14
C ALA A 18 -0.16 -26.32 11.95
N ASP A 19 -0.84 -27.19 12.71
CA ASP A 19 -0.22 -28.24 13.53
C ASP A 19 0.56 -29.27 12.68
N LYS A 20 0.20 -29.40 11.40
CA LYS A 20 0.87 -30.26 10.43
C LYS A 20 2.02 -29.58 9.68
N ASP A 21 2.36 -28.34 10.04
CA ASP A 21 3.29 -27.52 9.27
C ASP A 21 2.89 -27.54 7.78
N LEU A 22 1.67 -27.11 7.46
CA LEU A 22 1.23 -26.88 6.07
C LEU A 22 0.90 -25.40 5.80
N LEU A 23 0.67 -24.61 6.85
CA LEU A 23 0.44 -23.17 6.81
C LEU A 23 0.85 -22.50 8.13
N VAL A 24 0.92 -21.17 8.14
CA VAL A 24 1.10 -20.34 9.34
C VAL A 24 -0.20 -19.58 9.61
N ARG A 25 -0.64 -19.53 10.87
CA ARG A 25 -1.78 -18.67 11.25
C ARG A 25 -1.31 -17.24 11.46
N VAL A 26 -2.05 -16.27 10.92
CA VAL A 26 -1.82 -14.83 11.11
C VAL A 26 -3.05 -14.17 11.71
N HIS A 27 -2.93 -12.93 12.18
CA HIS A 27 -4.08 -12.20 12.69
C HIS A 27 -5.12 -12.03 11.56
N GLY A 28 -6.29 -12.65 11.72
CA GLY A 28 -7.38 -12.59 10.74
C GLY A 28 -7.29 -13.60 9.58
N GLY A 29 -6.33 -14.52 9.54
CA GLY A 29 -6.21 -15.46 8.41
C GLY A 29 -5.15 -16.55 8.56
N ALA A 30 -4.70 -17.06 7.42
CA ALA A 30 -3.65 -18.06 7.30
C ALA A 30 -2.78 -17.80 6.06
N GLU A 31 -1.50 -18.11 6.15
CA GLU A 31 -0.50 -17.95 5.10
C GLU A 31 0.16 -19.29 4.77
N LYS A 32 0.49 -19.52 3.50
CA LYS A 32 1.26 -20.71 3.09
C LYS A 32 2.61 -20.73 3.82
N LEU A 33 3.08 -21.91 4.24
CA LEU A 33 4.46 -22.04 4.69
C LEU A 33 5.42 -21.60 3.59
N ARG A 34 6.23 -20.59 3.89
CA ARG A 34 7.27 -20.10 3.01
C ARG A 34 8.58 -20.75 3.45
N SER A 35 9.21 -21.53 2.57
CA SER A 35 10.63 -21.87 2.71
C SER A 35 11.44 -20.59 2.44
N GLY A 36 11.63 -19.78 3.48
CA GLY A 36 12.36 -18.51 3.40
C GLY A 36 11.75 -17.43 4.29
N SER A 37 12.60 -16.61 4.89
CA SER A 37 12.24 -15.42 5.68
C SER A 37 11.14 -14.60 4.98
N LEU A 38 10.22 -13.99 5.74
CA LEU A 38 9.14 -13.11 5.25
C LEU A 38 9.63 -12.06 4.24
N LEU A 39 10.92 -11.70 4.29
CA LEU A 39 11.60 -10.77 3.39
C LEU A 39 11.92 -11.33 2.00
N ALA A 40 11.94 -12.65 1.81
CA ALA A 40 12.43 -13.29 0.58
C ALA A 40 11.46 -13.16 -0.62
N ASN A 41 10.20 -12.78 -0.37
CA ASN A 41 9.15 -12.64 -1.39
C ASN A 41 8.52 -11.23 -1.40
N GLU A 42 9.02 -10.31 -0.57
CA GLU A 42 8.65 -8.90 -0.66
C GLU A 42 9.32 -8.34 -1.91
N ARG A 43 8.51 -8.08 -2.96
CA ARG A 43 9.00 -7.40 -4.16
C ARG A 43 9.56 -6.04 -3.75
N SER A 44 10.73 -5.70 -4.27
CA SER A 44 11.32 -4.38 -4.10
C SER A 44 10.36 -3.28 -4.59
N ASN A 45 10.54 -2.05 -4.11
CA ASN A 45 9.71 -0.94 -4.56
C ASN A 45 9.77 -0.76 -6.09
N ILE A 46 10.95 -0.99 -6.70
CA ILE A 46 11.17 -0.94 -8.15
C ILE A 46 10.35 -2.03 -8.87
N GLU A 47 10.39 -3.27 -8.37
CA GLU A 47 9.57 -4.35 -8.94
C GLU A 47 8.09 -4.06 -8.78
N LYS A 48 7.67 -3.51 -7.64
CA LYS A 48 6.27 -3.12 -7.40
C LYS A 48 5.84 -2.02 -8.35
N GLN A 49 6.69 -1.06 -8.70
CA GLN A 49 6.36 0.04 -9.62
C GLN A 49 5.90 -0.48 -10.99
N GLY A 50 6.56 -1.52 -11.51
CA GLY A 50 6.24 -2.11 -12.81
C GLY A 50 4.96 -2.94 -12.89
N LEU A 51 4.25 -3.13 -11.78
CA LEU A 51 3.04 -3.95 -11.71
C LEU A 51 1.78 -3.10 -11.64
N GLN A 52 0.69 -3.61 -12.21
CA GLN A 52 -0.64 -2.99 -12.18
C GLN A 52 -0.62 -1.49 -12.50
N ILE A 53 0.17 -1.11 -13.51
CA ILE A 53 0.43 0.30 -13.85
C ILE A 53 -0.89 0.99 -14.22
N ALA A 54 -1.72 0.34 -15.04
CA ALA A 54 -2.99 0.89 -15.50
C ALA A 54 -3.93 1.16 -14.31
N GLU A 55 -4.08 0.18 -13.43
CA GLU A 55 -4.93 0.30 -12.24
C GLU A 55 -4.42 1.38 -11.29
N LYS A 56 -3.10 1.50 -11.11
CA LYS A 56 -2.51 2.58 -10.30
C LYS A 56 -2.76 3.95 -10.91
N GLN A 57 -2.67 4.09 -12.23
CA GLN A 57 -2.98 5.33 -12.93
C GLN A 57 -4.46 5.70 -12.81
N GLU A 58 -5.36 4.72 -12.92
CA GLU A 58 -6.81 4.96 -12.73
C GLU A 58 -7.12 5.41 -11.29
N ILE A 59 -6.57 4.71 -10.30
CA ILE A 59 -6.70 5.09 -8.88
C ILE A 59 -6.12 6.49 -8.64
N ALA A 60 -4.92 6.76 -9.16
CA ALA A 60 -4.23 8.04 -9.02
C ALA A 60 -5.07 9.20 -9.58
N LYS A 61 -5.59 9.04 -10.79
CA LYS A 61 -6.45 10.04 -11.43
C LYS A 61 -7.72 10.25 -10.64
N PHE A 62 -8.43 9.17 -10.29
CA PHE A 62 -9.67 9.30 -9.53
C PHE A 62 -9.45 10.02 -8.19
N ALA A 63 -8.46 9.58 -7.42
CA ALA A 63 -8.13 10.19 -6.14
C ALA A 63 -7.68 11.65 -6.28
N GLY A 64 -6.95 11.99 -7.35
CA GLY A 64 -6.48 13.36 -7.60
C GLY A 64 -7.62 14.37 -7.77
N HIS A 65 -8.77 13.94 -8.30
CA HIS A 65 -9.97 14.77 -8.44
C HIS A 65 -10.74 14.96 -7.12
N LEU A 66 -10.41 14.20 -6.08
CA LEU A 66 -11.04 14.35 -4.76
C LEU A 66 -10.34 15.41 -3.90
N VAL A 67 -9.15 15.85 -4.30
CA VAL A 67 -8.38 16.87 -3.57
C VAL A 67 -8.86 18.24 -4.00
N GLU A 68 -9.14 19.10 -3.02
CA GLU A 68 -9.55 20.48 -3.27
C GLU A 68 -8.40 21.46 -3.03
N GLU A 69 -8.51 22.65 -3.62
CA GLU A 69 -7.54 23.72 -3.37
C GLU A 69 -7.49 24.09 -1.88
N ARG A 70 -6.28 24.40 -1.40
CA ARG A 70 -5.95 24.83 -0.03
C ARG A 70 -6.16 23.75 1.03
N GLU A 71 -6.41 22.50 0.63
CA GLU A 71 -6.43 21.38 1.56
C GLU A 71 -5.04 21.02 2.10
N THR A 72 -5.06 20.35 3.25
CA THR A 72 -3.88 19.68 3.79
C THR A 72 -4.10 18.17 3.71
N ILE A 73 -3.26 17.48 2.95
CA ILE A 73 -3.35 16.03 2.76
C ILE A 73 -2.09 15.33 3.27
N PHE A 74 -2.27 14.10 3.74
CA PHE A 74 -1.18 13.19 4.04
C PHE A 74 -1.02 12.15 2.93
N ILE A 75 0.20 12.00 2.40
CA ILE A 75 0.53 10.98 1.41
C ILE A 75 1.55 10.02 2.02
N GLY A 76 1.12 8.78 2.29
CA GLY A 76 1.97 7.73 2.83
C GLY A 76 2.95 7.13 1.80
N PRO A 77 3.65 6.05 2.16
CA PRO A 77 4.55 5.34 1.25
C PRO A 77 3.78 4.36 0.33
N GLY A 78 4.34 4.12 -0.85
CA GLY A 78 3.92 3.02 -1.73
C GLY A 78 3.80 3.42 -3.18
N THR A 79 4.06 2.46 -4.07
CA THR A 79 4.13 2.73 -5.52
C THR A 79 2.83 3.33 -6.09
N THR A 80 1.65 2.92 -5.62
CA THR A 80 0.38 3.55 -6.02
C THR A 80 0.31 5.04 -5.65
N LEU A 81 0.82 5.41 -4.47
CA LEU A 81 0.86 6.80 -4.04
C LEU A 81 1.93 7.62 -4.77
N GLU A 82 2.99 6.98 -5.26
CA GLU A 82 3.92 7.63 -6.19
C GLU A 82 3.26 7.94 -7.55
N PHE A 83 2.36 7.08 -8.05
CA PHE A 83 1.55 7.40 -9.23
C PHE A 83 0.59 8.55 -8.93
N PHE A 84 -0.09 8.53 -7.78
CA PHE A 84 -0.94 9.64 -7.32
C PHE A 84 -0.18 10.97 -7.26
N ALA A 85 1.01 10.99 -6.67
CA ALA A 85 1.84 12.19 -6.57
C ALA A 85 2.21 12.77 -7.95
N ARG A 86 2.46 11.91 -8.94
CA ARG A 86 2.75 12.32 -10.33
C ARG A 86 1.53 12.89 -11.06
N GLU A 87 0.35 12.32 -10.82
CA GLU A 87 -0.90 12.66 -11.53
C GLU A 87 -1.73 13.74 -10.81
N LEU A 88 -1.31 14.17 -9.61
CA LEU A 88 -2.04 15.13 -8.81
C LEU A 88 -2.22 16.46 -9.58
N PRO A 89 -3.45 16.93 -9.84
CA PRO A 89 -3.69 18.02 -10.79
C PRO A 89 -3.53 19.43 -10.22
N ILE A 90 -3.46 19.57 -8.89
CA ILE A 90 -3.48 20.85 -8.18
C ILE A 90 -2.17 21.06 -7.43
N ASP A 91 -1.63 22.28 -7.50
CA ASP A 91 -0.42 22.67 -6.77
C ASP A 91 -0.71 23.49 -5.50
N ASN A 92 -1.87 24.14 -5.42
CA ASN A 92 -2.21 25.02 -4.31
C ASN A 92 -2.71 24.22 -3.08
N ILE A 93 -1.91 23.31 -2.56
CA ILE A 93 -2.22 22.48 -1.38
C ILE A 93 -1.02 22.34 -0.46
N ARG A 94 -1.27 21.92 0.78
CA ARG A 94 -0.23 21.46 1.69
C ARG A 94 -0.16 19.94 1.67
N VAL A 95 1.05 19.40 1.51
CA VAL A 95 1.30 17.96 1.55
C VAL A 95 2.23 17.61 2.69
N VAL A 96 1.83 16.64 3.52
CA VAL A 96 2.69 16.00 4.50
C VAL A 96 2.95 14.57 4.05
N THR A 97 4.20 14.14 4.02
CA THR A 97 4.56 12.76 3.64
C THR A 97 5.70 12.24 4.49
N ASN A 98 5.70 10.94 4.78
CA ASN A 98 6.85 10.22 5.34
C ASN A 98 7.60 9.40 4.27
N SER A 99 7.30 9.61 3.00
CA SER A 99 7.85 8.86 1.88
C SER A 99 8.81 9.72 1.07
N LEU A 100 10.11 9.38 1.11
CA LEU A 100 11.12 10.09 0.33
C LEU A 100 10.85 10.04 -1.19
N PRO A 101 10.43 8.90 -1.80
CA PRO A 101 10.04 8.88 -3.22
C PRO A 101 8.92 9.87 -3.56
N VAL A 102 7.85 9.91 -2.76
CA VAL A 102 6.74 10.86 -2.94
C VAL A 102 7.23 12.30 -2.80
N PHE A 103 8.03 12.58 -1.76
CA PHE A 103 8.60 13.90 -1.55
C PHE A 103 9.42 14.35 -2.76
N ILE A 104 10.32 13.52 -3.29
CA ILE A 104 11.14 13.86 -4.46
C ILE A 104 10.25 14.18 -5.67
N ILE A 105 9.23 13.36 -5.95
CA ILE A 105 8.28 13.58 -7.05
C ILE A 105 7.60 14.95 -6.94
N LEU A 106 7.18 15.32 -5.72
CA LEU A 106 6.45 16.56 -5.48
C LEU A 106 7.35 17.78 -5.32
N ASN A 107 8.61 17.58 -4.94
CA ASN A 107 9.58 18.66 -4.72
C ASN A 107 9.99 19.36 -6.03
N GLU A 108 9.78 18.73 -7.18
CA GLU A 108 9.95 19.36 -8.49
C GLU A 108 8.79 20.32 -8.84
N ARG A 109 7.71 20.33 -8.04
CA ARG A 109 6.52 21.16 -8.26
C ARG A 109 6.50 22.37 -7.34
N LYS A 110 5.74 23.39 -7.74
CA LYS A 110 5.53 24.62 -6.93
C LYS A 110 4.34 24.48 -5.99
N LEU A 111 4.39 23.46 -5.12
CA LEU A 111 3.34 23.28 -4.11
C LEU A 111 3.34 24.44 -3.10
N THR A 112 2.18 24.73 -2.51
CA THR A 112 2.07 25.75 -1.46
C THR A 112 2.92 25.40 -0.23
N ASP A 113 2.95 24.13 0.16
CA ASP A 113 3.76 23.65 1.27
C ASP A 113 3.99 22.13 1.18
N LEU A 114 5.24 21.68 1.28
CA LEU A 114 5.60 20.26 1.18
C LEU A 114 6.53 19.89 2.34
N ILE A 115 6.07 18.97 3.19
CA ILE A 115 6.75 18.58 4.42
C ILE A 115 7.09 17.09 4.38
N LEU A 116 8.39 16.78 4.46
CA LEU A 116 8.88 15.42 4.73
C LEU A 116 9.02 15.23 6.23
N ILE A 117 8.26 14.30 6.80
CA ILE A 117 8.39 13.91 8.21
C ILE A 117 9.25 12.66 8.34
N GLY A 118 10.16 12.68 9.32
CA GLY A 118 10.96 11.51 9.72
C GLY A 118 10.28 10.68 10.81
N GLY A 119 10.99 9.67 11.28
CA GLY A 119 10.67 8.88 12.47
C GLY A 119 11.95 8.62 13.27
N ASN A 120 11.81 8.25 14.55
CA ASN A 120 12.93 7.88 15.43
C ASN A 120 13.40 6.45 15.18
#